data_AF-A0A7C9G6B8-F1
#
_entry.id   AF-A0A7C9G6B8-F1
#
_cell.length_a   1.000
_cell.length_b   1.000
_cell.length_c   1.000
_cell.angle_alpha   90.00
_cell.angle_beta   90.00
_cell.angle_gamma   90.00
#
_symmetry.space_group_name_H-M   'P 1'
#
loop_
_entity.id
_entity.type
_entity.pdbx_description
1 polymer ?
#
loop_
_entity_poly.entity_id
_entity_poly.type
_entity_poly.pdbx_seq_one_letter_code
_entity_poly.pdbx_strand_id
1 'polypeptide(L)' 'MTQQQGKYLLYAVICIGLLLVLVGVALAMFSNISVSMGVTGVQIIAGIIGLGLLLMVPSKIILTLILMKAKSKS' A
#
# COMPACT_ATOMS: atom_id res chain seq x y z
N MET A 1 -5.68 -2.56 28.04
CA MET A 1 -4.66 -1.64 27.49
C MET A 1 -4.39 -1.94 26.00
N THR A 2 -5.41 -1.97 25.12
CA THR A 2 -5.30 -2.69 23.81
C THR A 2 -5.84 -1.93 22.58
N GLN A 3 -6.26 -0.65 22.69
CA GLN A 3 -6.91 0.06 21.57
C GLN A 3 -5.99 0.97 20.74
N GLN A 4 -4.85 1.41 21.28
CA GLN A 4 -3.94 2.33 20.57
C GLN A 4 -2.94 1.60 19.67
N GLN A 5 -2.50 0.39 20.04
CA GLN A 5 -1.48 -0.36 19.29
C GLN A 5 -1.93 -0.71 17.86
N GLY A 6 -3.22 -1.04 17.68
CA GLY A 6 -3.78 -1.31 16.35
C GLY A 6 -3.68 -0.12 15.40
N LYS A 7 -3.86 1.12 15.91
CA LYS A 7 -3.80 2.34 15.10
C LYS A 7 -2.40 2.59 14.53
N TYR A 8 -1.36 2.33 15.32
CA TYR A 8 0.02 2.47 14.86
C TYR A 8 0.41 1.41 13.84
N LEU A 9 -0.02 0.17 14.05
CA LEU A 9 0.19 -0.91 13.08
C LEU A 9 -0.49 -0.59 11.74
N LEU A 10 -1.69 -0.01 11.77
CA LEU A 10 -2.39 0.46 10.58
C LEU A 10 -1.65 1.58 9.86
N TYR A 11 -1.14 2.55 10.61
CA TYR A 11 -0.35 3.64 10.03
C TYR A 11 0.96 3.13 9.43
N ALA A 12 1.60 2.14 10.06
CA ALA A 12 2.79 1.47 9.54
C ALA A 12 2.47 0.70 8.25
N VAL A 13 1.36 -0.03 8.18
CA VAL A 13 0.89 -0.73 6.96
C VAL A 13 0.59 0.24 5.83
N ILE A 14 0.02 1.41 6.13
CA ILE A 14 -0.18 2.49 5.14
C ILE A 14 1.15 2.96 4.58
N CYS A 15 2.10 3.26 5.48
CA CYS A 15 3.41 3.78 5.09
C CYS A 15 4.20 2.75 4.26
N ILE A 16 4.16 1.47 4.67
CA ILE A 16 4.74 0.35 3.94
C ILE A 16 4.07 0.17 2.57
N GLY A 17 2.74 0.21 2.48
CA GLY A 17 2.02 0.09 1.21
C GLY A 17 2.37 1.20 0.23
N LEU A 18 2.45 2.45 0.71
CA LEU A 18 2.88 3.61 -0.09
C LEU A 18 4.32 3.47 -0.58
N LEU A 19 5.24 3.08 0.30
CA LEU A 19 6.63 2.80 -0.06
C LEU A 19 6.71 1.68 -1.09
N LEU A 20 5.91 0.62 -0.96
CA LEU A 20 5.91 -0.52 -1.88
C LEU A 20 5.39 -0.14 -3.27
N VAL A 21 4.35 0.70 -3.35
CA VAL A 21 3.86 1.25 -4.62
C VAL A 21 4.92 2.17 -5.25
N LEU A 22 5.54 3.06 -4.47
CA LEU A 22 6.62 3.93 -4.94
C LEU A 22 7.80 3.12 -5.49
N VAL A 23 8.21 2.07 -4.77
CA VAL A 23 9.26 1.15 -5.21
C VAL A 23 8.84 0.41 -6.46
N GLY A 24 7.59 -0.08 -6.56
CA GLY A 24 7.07 -0.73 -7.76
C GLY A 24 7.06 0.16 -9.00
N VAL A 25 6.63 1.42 -8.85
CA VAL A 25 6.64 2.41 -9.93
C VAL A 25 8.07 2.85 -10.28
N ALA A 26 8.93 3.02 -9.28
CA ALA A 26 10.33 3.33 -9.49
C ALA A 26 11.04 2.20 -10.24
N LEU A 27 10.80 0.93 -9.87
CA LEU A 27 11.27 -0.22 -10.63
C LEU A 27 10.67 -0.22 -12.03
N ALA A 28 9.38 0.09 -12.22
CA ALA A 28 8.79 0.16 -13.55
C ALA A 28 9.45 1.22 -14.47
N MET A 29 9.84 2.36 -13.89
CA MET A 29 10.45 3.48 -14.61
C MET A 29 11.95 3.31 -14.85
N PHE A 30 12.69 2.89 -13.82
CA PHE A 30 14.14 2.71 -13.89
C PHE A 30 14.51 1.42 -14.61
N SER A 31 13.69 0.39 -14.42
CA SER A 31 13.86 -0.87 -15.09
C SER A 31 13.19 -0.78 -16.45
N ASN A 32 13.97 -0.37 -17.45
CA ASN A 32 13.71 -0.67 -18.86
C ASN A 32 13.77 -2.19 -19.15
N ILE A 33 13.38 -3.02 -18.16
CA ILE A 33 13.34 -4.48 -18.18
C ILE A 33 12.25 -4.99 -19.11
N SER A 34 11.25 -4.18 -19.48
CA SER A 34 10.33 -4.52 -20.57
C SER A 34 11.07 -4.84 -21.88
N VAL A 35 12.25 -4.24 -22.09
CA VAL A 35 13.10 -4.52 -23.26
C VAL A 35 14.06 -5.68 -23.02
N SER A 36 14.59 -5.85 -21.80
CA SER A 36 15.65 -6.83 -21.52
C SER A 36 15.19 -8.21 -21.01
N MET A 37 14.00 -8.32 -20.38
CA MET A 37 13.43 -9.59 -19.87
C MET A 37 12.01 -9.88 -20.38
N GLY A 38 11.44 -8.98 -21.21
CA GLY A 38 10.12 -9.16 -21.82
C GLY A 38 8.99 -9.25 -20.79
N VAL A 39 8.08 -10.22 -20.99
CA VAL A 39 6.80 -10.37 -20.27
C VAL A 39 6.99 -10.65 -18.76
N THR A 40 8.05 -11.37 -18.40
CA THR A 40 8.33 -11.76 -17.00
C THR A 40 8.58 -10.54 -16.12
N GLY A 41 9.26 -9.52 -16.65
CA GLY A 41 9.51 -8.27 -15.94
C GLY A 41 8.23 -7.48 -15.67
N VAL A 42 7.33 -7.45 -16.65
CA VAL A 42 6.02 -6.80 -16.54
C VAL A 42 5.16 -7.49 -15.49
N GLN A 43 5.17 -8.83 -15.40
CA GLN A 43 4.43 -9.56 -14.37
C GLN A 43 4.91 -9.25 -12.95
N ILE A 44 6.22 -9.12 -12.74
CA ILE A 44 6.78 -8.78 -11.42
C ILE A 44 6.37 -7.37 -11.00
N ILE A 45 6.47 -6.40 -11.92
CA ILE A 45 6.08 -5.00 -11.68
C ILE A 45 4.57 -4.91 -11.40
N ALA A 46 3.75 -5.55 -12.23
CA ALA A 46 2.30 -5.59 -12.06
C ALA A 46 1.91 -6.26 -10.73
N GLY A 47 2.63 -7.31 -10.32
CA GLY A 47 2.44 -7.98 -9.04
C GLY A 47 2.75 -7.08 -7.85
N ILE A 48 3.88 -6.35 -7.88
CA ILE A 48 4.29 -5.42 -6.81
C ILE A 48 3.31 -4.25 -6.69
N ILE A 49 2.94 -3.63 -7.82
CA ILE A 49 1.99 -2.51 -7.83
C ILE A 49 0.60 -2.99 -7.41
N GLY A 50 0.15 -4.15 -7.92
CA GLY A 50 -1.12 -4.76 -7.56
C GLY A 50 -1.23 -5.10 -6.08
N LEU A 51 -0.18 -5.71 -5.50
CA LEU A 51 -0.12 -5.97 -4.05
C LEU A 51 -0.11 -4.68 -3.23
N GLY A 52 0.66 -3.68 -3.66
CA GLY A 52 0.71 -2.37 -3.00
C GLY A 52 -0.66 -1.67 -2.97
N LEU A 53 -1.41 -1.75 -4.07
CA LEU A 53 -2.78 -1.23 -4.16
C LEU A 53 -3.78 -2.05 -3.33
N LEU A 54 -3.65 -3.38 -3.32
CA LEU A 54 -4.52 -4.26 -2.54
C LEU A 54 -4.38 -3.98 -1.03
N LEU A 55 -3.16 -3.74 -0.55
CA LEU A 55 -2.86 -3.32 0.83
C LEU A 55 -3.40 -1.91 1.17
N MET A 56 -3.66 -1.06 0.16
CA MET A 56 -4.19 0.28 0.35
C MET A 56 -5.71 0.31 0.60
N VAL A 57 -6.44 -0.75 0.23
CA VAL A 57 -7.89 -0.89 0.46
C VAL A 57 -8.25 -1.01 1.95
N PRO A 58 -7.72 -1.96 2.74
CA PRO A 58 -8.05 -2.09 4.16
C PRO A 58 -7.60 -0.85 4.95
N SER A 59 -6.48 -0.26 4.55
CA SER A 59 -5.93 0.98 5.09
C SER A 59 -6.92 2.15 5.05
N LYS A 60 -7.60 2.36 3.92
CA LYS A 60 -8.58 3.45 3.73
C LYS A 60 -9.87 3.19 4.50
N ILE A 61 -10.37 1.95 4.51
CA ILE A 61 -11.59 1.57 5.23
C ILE A 61 -11.43 1.85 6.73
N ILE A 62 -10.28 1.50 7.31
CA ILE A 62 -10.06 1.63 8.74
C ILE A 62 -9.89 3.10 9.17
N LEU A 63 -9.26 3.93 8.33
CA LEU A 63 -9.20 5.37 8.58
C LEU A 63 -10.60 6.00 8.60
N THR A 64 -11.48 5.63 7.66
CA THR A 64 -12.87 6.08 7.63
C THR A 64 -13.64 5.65 8.89
N LEU A 65 -13.48 4.40 9.34
CA LEU A 65 -14.10 3.91 10.57
C LEU A 65 -13.58 4.66 11.82
N ILE A 66 -12.29 4.99 11.87
CA ILE A 66 -11.70 5.79 12.95
C ILE A 66 -12.27 7.22 12.93
N LEU A 67 -12.35 7.85 11.76
CA LEU A 67 -12.91 9.20 11.60
C LEU A 67 -14.39 9.25 11.99
N MET A 68 -15.20 8.27 11.56
CA MET A 68 -16.61 8.15 11.98
C MET A 68 -16.75 8.00 13.50
N LYS A 69 -15.91 7.15 14.14
CA LYS A 69 -15.91 7.01 15.60
C LYS A 69 -15.48 8.28 16.32
N ALA A 70 -14.50 9.02 15.79
CA ALA A 70 -14.08 10.31 16.35
C ALA A 70 -15.20 11.35 16.25
N LYS A 71 -15.91 11.39 15.11
CA LYS A 71 -17.02 12.32 14.89
C LYS A 71 -18.26 12.00 15.74
N SER A 72 -18.53 10.71 15.97
CA SER A 72 -19.65 10.25 16.81
C SER A 72 -19.47 10.50 18.31
N LYS A 73 -18.27 10.88 18.75
CA LYS A 73 -17.97 11.15 20.17
C LYS A 73 -17.98 12.64 20.50
N SER A 74 -18.42 13.49 19.57
CA SER A 74 -18.64 14.92 19.74
C SER A 74 -20.11 15.25 19.55
#